data_AF-A0A4R8RPU4-F1
#
_entry.id   AF-A0A4R8RPU4-F1
#
_cell.length_a   1.000
_cell.length_b   1.000
_cell.length_c   1.000
_cell.angle_alpha   90.00
_cell.angle_beta   90.00
_cell.angle_gamma   90.00
#
_symmetry.space_group_name_H-M   'P 1'
#
loop_
_entity.id
_entity.type
_entity.pdbx_description
1 polymer ?
#
loop_
_entity_poly.entity_id
_entity_poly.type
_entity_poly.pdbx_seq_one_letter_code
_entity_poly.pdbx_strand_id
1 'polypeptide(L)'
;MNRANPFISNGTCYHSAGDKVDEWLPCGNAELGDKTCCQRGDLCLSSRACYNGRFGITYLAGCSDPEYAHESCPDKGPWSGQPWSGLVYCNGTSNEWVGCEQAARPTTLTSADACWCPQTSRTVAFADASVLENVSDTARYSTDLDASDTSGDVTNAGRYLGDVANCRPASDESSPVSSAYRYGSGPKQ
;
A
#
# COMPACT_ATOMS: atom_id res chain seq x y z
N MET A 1 -4.55 23.75 -28.07
CA MET A 1 -4.12 23.38 -26.71
C MET A 1 -4.34 21.89 -26.57
N ASN A 2 -3.26 21.14 -26.32
CA ASN A 2 -3.36 19.70 -26.08
C ASN A 2 -4.05 19.51 -24.73
N ARG A 3 -5.12 18.72 -24.67
CA ARG A 3 -5.78 18.42 -23.39
C ARG A 3 -4.90 17.40 -22.66
N ALA A 4 -4.66 17.63 -21.37
CA ALA A 4 -3.96 16.66 -20.53
C ALA A 4 -4.70 15.32 -20.57
N ASN A 5 -3.94 14.23 -20.75
CA ASN A 5 -4.49 12.88 -20.75
C ASN A 5 -4.45 12.35 -19.30
N PRO A 6 -5.60 12.02 -18.66
CA PRO A 6 -5.60 11.46 -17.31
C PRO A 6 -4.84 10.15 -17.22
N PHE A 7 -4.78 9.40 -18.33
CA PHE A 7 -4.12 8.10 -18.44
C PHE A 7 -2.63 8.17 -18.76
N ILE A 8 -1.98 9.31 -18.53
CA ILE A 8 -0.54 9.43 -18.65
C ILE A 8 -0.04 10.05 -17.35
N SER A 9 0.75 9.26 -16.61
CA SER A 9 1.45 9.77 -15.44
C SER A 9 2.33 10.95 -15.84
N ASN A 10 2.02 12.13 -15.33
CA ASN A 10 2.79 13.35 -15.57
C ASN A 10 2.71 14.25 -14.34
N GLY A 11 3.86 14.75 -13.90
CA GLY A 11 3.97 15.57 -12.70
C GLY A 11 5.25 15.32 -11.94
N THR A 12 5.54 16.23 -11.02
CA THR A 12 6.60 16.06 -10.03
C THR A 12 6.00 15.48 -8.76
N CYS A 13 6.75 14.64 -8.05
CA CYS A 13 6.33 14.05 -6.79
C CYS A 13 7.21 14.52 -5.64
N TYR A 14 6.59 14.60 -4.47
CA TYR A 14 7.19 15.03 -3.22
C TYR A 14 6.83 14.04 -2.12
N HIS A 15 7.80 13.70 -1.25
CA HIS A 15 7.52 12.86 -0.08
C HIS A 15 7.15 13.67 1.17
N SER A 16 7.48 14.94 1.18
CA SER A 16 7.07 15.95 2.15
C SER A 16 7.18 17.33 1.49
N ALA A 17 6.70 18.38 2.13
CA ALA A 17 6.74 19.74 1.59
C ALA A 17 8.15 20.11 1.10
N GLY A 18 8.28 20.39 -0.20
CA GLY A 18 9.54 20.74 -0.86
C GLY A 18 10.51 19.59 -1.17
N ASP A 19 10.27 18.38 -0.64
CA ASP A 19 11.18 17.25 -0.78
C ASP A 19 10.84 16.39 -2.01
N LYS A 20 11.42 16.77 -3.15
CA LYS A 20 11.19 16.13 -4.45
C LYS A 20 11.76 14.69 -4.51
N VAL A 21 11.03 13.80 -5.19
CA VAL A 21 11.45 12.41 -5.46
C VAL A 21 11.27 12.07 -6.94
N ASP A 22 12.35 11.64 -7.59
CA ASP A 22 12.37 11.37 -9.04
C ASP A 22 11.96 9.93 -9.38
N GLU A 23 12.16 8.98 -8.46
CA GLU A 23 11.79 7.59 -8.64
C GLU A 23 10.27 7.34 -8.52
N TRP A 24 9.49 8.35 -8.17
CA TRP A 24 8.04 8.25 -7.98
C TRP A 24 7.28 8.92 -9.13
N LEU A 25 6.05 8.45 -9.33
CA LEU A 25 5.16 8.92 -10.37
C LEU A 25 3.77 9.21 -9.77
N PRO A 26 3.11 10.28 -10.22
CA PRO A 26 1.74 10.54 -9.83
C PRO A 26 0.81 9.44 -10.36
N CYS A 27 -0.20 9.11 -9.56
CA CYS A 27 -1.31 8.25 -9.96
C CYS A 27 -2.19 9.03 -10.94
N GLY A 28 -1.77 9.08 -12.20
CA GLY A 28 -2.37 9.88 -13.26
C GLY A 28 -1.64 11.17 -13.56
N ASN A 29 -2.35 12.12 -14.15
CA ASN A 29 -1.78 13.38 -14.61
C ASN A 29 -2.02 14.51 -13.60
N ALA A 30 -0.96 15.03 -13.00
CA ALA A 30 -0.99 16.14 -12.04
C ALA A 30 -1.42 17.47 -12.66
N GLU A 31 -1.36 17.63 -14.00
CA GLU A 31 -1.95 18.79 -14.68
C GLU A 31 -3.48 18.85 -14.54
N LEU A 32 -4.11 17.72 -14.21
CA LEU A 32 -5.55 17.63 -13.94
C LEU A 32 -5.90 17.78 -12.45
N GLY A 33 -4.93 18.15 -11.61
CA GLY A 33 -5.06 18.29 -10.17
C GLY A 33 -4.12 17.36 -9.42
N ASP A 34 -3.81 17.71 -8.19
CA ASP A 34 -2.79 17.00 -7.41
C ASP A 34 -3.16 15.53 -7.18
N LYS A 35 -2.14 14.68 -7.29
CA LYS A 35 -2.27 13.23 -7.21
C LYS A 35 -1.39 12.68 -6.10
N THR A 36 -1.84 11.58 -5.51
CA THR A 36 -0.95 10.66 -4.81
C THR A 36 0.17 10.20 -5.74
N CYS A 37 1.36 10.02 -5.20
CA CYS A 37 2.51 9.47 -5.92
C CYS A 37 2.95 8.13 -5.34
N CYS A 38 3.20 7.17 -6.23
CA CYS A 38 3.73 5.84 -5.92
C CYS A 38 5.10 5.64 -6.56
N GLN A 39 5.88 4.68 -6.05
CA GLN A 39 7.12 4.28 -6.72
C GLN A 39 6.81 3.80 -8.15
N ARG A 40 7.69 4.16 -9.09
CA ARG A 40 7.54 3.78 -10.49
C ARG A 40 7.35 2.26 -10.64
N GLY A 41 6.25 1.87 -11.28
CA GLY A 41 5.89 0.47 -11.51
C GLY A 41 4.94 -0.13 -10.47
N ASP A 42 4.63 0.60 -9.40
CA ASP A 42 3.69 0.15 -8.38
C ASP A 42 2.24 0.47 -8.78
N LEU A 43 1.29 -0.22 -8.15
CA LEU A 43 -0.13 -0.01 -8.38
C LEU A 43 -0.64 1.13 -7.50
N CYS A 44 -1.41 2.04 -8.12
CA CYS A 44 -2.19 3.04 -7.41
C CYS A 44 -3.49 2.43 -6.89
N LEU A 45 -3.77 2.60 -5.61
CA LEU A 45 -4.92 2.05 -4.92
C LEU A 45 -5.84 3.15 -4.37
N SER A 46 -7.08 2.78 -4.08
CA SER A 46 -8.02 3.62 -3.34
C SER A 46 -7.40 4.05 -2.00
N SER A 47 -8.00 5.05 -1.37
CA SER A 47 -7.49 5.61 -0.11
C SER A 47 -6.06 6.17 -0.20
N ARG A 48 -5.63 6.59 -1.40
CA ARG A 48 -4.32 7.22 -1.66
C ARG A 48 -3.15 6.28 -1.32
N ALA A 49 -3.38 4.97 -1.39
CA ALA A 49 -2.39 3.96 -1.11
C ALA A 49 -1.70 3.48 -2.39
N CYS A 50 -0.56 2.83 -2.20
CA CYS A 50 0.24 2.21 -3.25
C CYS A 50 0.47 0.74 -2.92
N TYR A 51 0.63 -0.09 -3.94
CA TYR A 51 1.02 -1.48 -3.76
C TYR A 51 2.21 -1.87 -4.64
N ASN A 52 3.26 -2.33 -3.97
CA ASN A 52 4.43 -2.90 -4.61
C ASN A 52 4.26 -4.42 -4.74
N GLY A 53 3.96 -4.89 -5.95
CA GLY A 53 3.75 -6.32 -6.21
C GLY A 53 5.02 -7.17 -6.12
N ARG A 54 6.21 -6.56 -6.23
CA ARG A 54 7.48 -7.29 -6.14
C ARG A 54 7.79 -7.71 -4.70
N PHE A 55 7.46 -6.86 -3.74
CA PHE A 55 7.75 -7.08 -2.33
C PHE A 55 6.49 -7.35 -1.48
N GLY A 56 5.30 -7.28 -2.07
CA GLY A 56 4.04 -7.53 -1.39
C GLY A 56 3.69 -6.47 -0.35
N ILE A 57 4.09 -5.22 -0.58
CA ILE A 57 3.96 -4.13 0.41
C ILE A 57 2.85 -3.18 -0.04
N THR A 58 1.89 -2.92 0.86
CA THR A 58 0.94 -1.81 0.74
C THR A 58 1.46 -0.64 1.56
N TYR A 59 1.40 0.59 1.03
CA TYR A 59 2.04 1.75 1.68
C TYR A 59 1.38 3.08 1.31
N LEU A 60 1.68 4.12 2.10
CA LEU A 60 1.46 5.53 1.75
C LEU A 60 2.80 6.18 1.43
N ALA A 61 2.86 6.99 0.38
CA ALA A 61 4.10 7.61 -0.06
C ALA A 61 3.95 9.12 -0.28
N GLY A 62 3.90 9.56 -1.54
CA GLY A 62 4.08 10.95 -1.92
C GLY A 62 2.82 11.61 -2.45
N CYS A 63 2.98 12.87 -2.80
CA CYS A 63 1.97 13.70 -3.45
C CYS A 63 2.62 14.55 -4.54
N SER A 64 1.85 14.96 -5.55
CA SER A 64 2.35 15.90 -6.56
C SER A 64 2.32 17.35 -6.12
N ASP A 65 1.62 17.64 -5.01
CA ASP A 65 1.57 18.97 -4.43
C ASP A 65 2.92 19.31 -3.78
N PRO A 66 3.62 20.37 -4.22
CA PRO A 66 4.89 20.79 -3.63
C PRO A 66 4.80 21.20 -2.16
N GLU A 67 3.62 21.63 -1.69
CA GLU A 67 3.39 21.99 -0.28
C GLU A 67 2.95 20.79 0.57
N TYR A 68 2.60 19.66 -0.06
CA TYR A 68 2.06 18.47 0.61
C TYR A 68 0.84 18.78 1.51
N ALA A 69 0.05 19.78 1.14
CA ALA A 69 -1.10 20.28 1.89
C ALA A 69 -2.45 19.95 1.22
N HIS A 70 -2.42 19.51 -0.03
CA HIS A 70 -3.61 19.15 -0.80
C HIS A 70 -4.30 17.89 -0.23
N GLU A 71 -5.63 17.84 -0.29
CA GLU A 71 -6.43 16.74 0.26
C GLU A 71 -6.20 15.38 -0.43
N SER A 72 -5.67 15.39 -1.65
CA SER A 72 -5.28 14.17 -2.37
C SER A 72 -3.94 13.59 -1.91
N CYS A 73 -3.21 14.31 -1.06
CA CYS A 73 -1.96 13.84 -0.49
C CYS A 73 -2.21 12.77 0.58
N PRO A 74 -1.43 11.66 0.59
CA PRO A 74 -1.52 10.65 1.65
C PRO A 74 -1.13 11.22 3.01
N ASP A 75 -1.97 11.00 4.02
CA ASP A 75 -1.63 11.30 5.41
C ASP A 75 -0.86 10.14 6.05
N LYS A 76 0.45 10.31 6.19
CA LYS A 76 1.33 9.35 6.88
C LYS A 76 1.29 9.50 8.41
N GLY A 77 0.47 10.39 8.95
CA GLY A 77 0.29 10.62 10.37
C GLY A 77 1.62 10.89 11.10
N PRO A 78 1.95 10.14 12.17
CA PRO A 78 3.22 10.24 12.90
C PRO A 78 4.48 10.02 12.05
N TRP A 79 4.35 9.41 10.87
CA TRP A 79 5.46 9.14 9.96
C TRP A 79 5.53 10.12 8.79
N SER A 80 4.90 11.29 8.92
CA SER A 80 4.95 12.36 7.90
C SER A 80 6.36 12.78 7.49
N GLY A 81 7.34 12.65 8.37
CA GLY A 81 8.75 12.89 8.04
C GLY A 81 9.40 11.77 7.22
N GLN A 82 8.84 10.57 7.15
CA GLN A 82 9.41 9.45 6.41
C GLN A 82 9.00 9.55 4.94
N PRO A 83 9.84 9.08 3.99
CA PRO A 83 9.45 9.11 2.60
C PRO A 83 8.11 8.38 2.37
N TRP A 84 7.98 7.19 2.96
CA TRP A 84 6.76 6.39 2.91
C TRP A 84 6.54 5.66 4.23
N SER A 85 5.30 5.23 4.47
CA SER A 85 4.92 4.39 5.60
C SER A 85 4.25 3.12 5.11
N GLY A 86 4.70 1.97 5.61
CA GLY A 86 4.04 0.69 5.32
C GLY A 86 2.63 0.66 5.91
N LEU A 87 1.76 -0.19 5.37
CA LEU A 87 0.39 -0.38 5.83
C LEU A 87 0.10 -1.85 6.11
N VAL A 88 -0.69 -2.11 7.15
CA VAL A 88 -1.27 -3.43 7.43
C VAL A 88 -2.75 -3.29 7.75
N TYR A 89 -3.56 -4.21 7.23
CA TYR A 89 -4.99 -4.27 7.54
C TYR A 89 -5.25 -5.10 8.79
N CYS A 90 -5.98 -4.52 9.74
CA CYS A 90 -6.25 -5.13 11.03
C CYS A 90 -7.61 -5.78 11.11
N ASN A 91 -7.72 -6.96 10.48
CA ASN A 91 -8.91 -7.81 10.61
C ASN A 91 -9.03 -8.36 12.05
N GLY A 92 -10.26 -8.37 12.58
CA GLY A 92 -10.57 -8.94 13.89
C GLY A 92 -10.28 -8.04 15.10
N THR A 93 -9.62 -6.88 14.92
CA THR A 93 -9.47 -5.89 16.00
C THR A 93 -10.14 -4.55 15.69
N SER A 94 -10.04 -4.03 14.48
CA SER A 94 -10.74 -2.78 14.12
C SER A 94 -11.27 -2.69 12.69
N ASN A 95 -10.85 -3.58 11.77
CA ASN A 95 -11.17 -3.48 10.35
C ASN A 95 -10.67 -2.16 9.71
N GLU A 96 -9.46 -1.73 10.09
CA GLU A 96 -8.83 -0.50 9.62
C GLU A 96 -7.43 -0.80 9.07
N TRP A 97 -6.93 0.12 8.25
CA TRP A 97 -5.53 0.15 7.84
C TRP A 97 -4.72 0.97 8.84
N VAL A 98 -3.67 0.36 9.39
CA VAL A 98 -2.73 1.03 10.29
C VAL A 98 -1.40 1.16 9.60
N GLY A 99 -0.70 2.26 9.86
CA GLY A 99 0.62 2.44 9.29
C GLY A 99 1.74 1.86 10.15
N CYS A 100 2.93 1.81 9.57
CA CYS A 100 4.14 1.32 10.20
C CYS A 100 5.35 2.18 9.83
N GLU A 101 6.20 2.40 10.82
CA GLU A 101 7.48 3.06 10.68
C GLU A 101 8.43 2.25 9.79
N GLN A 102 9.24 2.97 9.01
CA GLN A 102 10.40 2.48 8.28
C GLN A 102 11.66 3.16 8.84
N ALA A 103 12.37 2.48 9.73
CA ALA A 103 13.48 3.04 10.50
C ALA A 103 14.63 3.54 9.60
N ALA A 104 14.89 2.84 8.50
CA ALA A 104 15.91 3.25 7.53
C ALA A 104 15.48 4.43 6.63
N ARG A 105 14.18 4.77 6.62
CA ARG A 105 13.57 5.86 5.85
C ARG A 105 14.04 5.90 4.37
N PRO A 106 14.01 4.77 3.63
CA PRO A 106 14.50 4.76 2.26
C PRO A 106 13.52 5.49 1.33
N THR A 107 14.01 6.23 0.34
CA THR A 107 13.14 6.81 -0.70
C THR A 107 12.73 5.76 -1.74
N THR A 108 13.61 4.79 -2.00
CA THR A 108 13.33 3.63 -2.86
C THR A 108 12.90 2.44 -2.02
N LEU A 109 11.71 1.91 -2.30
CA LEU A 109 11.14 0.73 -1.68
C LEU A 109 11.77 -0.53 -2.28
N THR A 110 12.74 -1.08 -1.54
CA THR A 110 13.42 -2.37 -1.83
C THR A 110 13.16 -3.43 -0.76
N SER A 111 12.68 -2.99 0.41
CA SER A 111 12.30 -3.78 1.57
C SER A 111 11.40 -2.94 2.48
N ALA A 112 10.65 -3.60 3.37
CA ALA A 112 9.94 -2.93 4.47
C ALA A 112 10.38 -3.50 5.81
N ASP A 113 10.37 -2.65 6.82
CA ASP A 113 10.36 -3.10 8.21
C ASP A 113 9.05 -3.83 8.49
N ALA A 114 9.14 -4.75 9.46
CA ALA A 114 8.03 -5.60 9.76
C ALA A 114 6.86 -4.83 10.40
N CYS A 115 5.66 -5.10 9.91
CA CYS A 115 4.46 -4.34 10.21
C CYS A 115 3.36 -5.28 10.73
N TRP A 116 2.80 -4.95 11.89
CA TRP A 116 1.82 -5.80 12.58
C TRP A 116 0.72 -4.94 13.21
N CYS A 117 -0.45 -5.55 13.39
CA CYS A 117 -1.57 -4.90 14.07
C CYS A 117 -1.35 -4.84 15.58
N PRO A 118 -1.15 -3.64 16.16
CA PRO A 118 -1.00 -3.49 17.59
C PRO A 118 -2.35 -3.68 18.30
N GLN A 119 -2.32 -4.26 19.50
CA GLN A 119 -3.54 -4.57 20.26
C GLN A 119 -4.13 -3.32 20.95
N THR A 120 -3.29 -2.39 21.43
CA THR A 120 -3.71 -1.32 22.36
C THR A 120 -3.37 0.10 21.91
N SER A 121 -2.30 0.32 21.14
CA SER A 121 -1.93 1.63 20.60
C SER A 121 -1.73 1.53 19.09
N ARG A 122 -2.75 1.96 18.33
CA ARG A 122 -2.71 1.91 16.86
C ARG A 122 -2.72 3.31 16.28
N THR A 123 -1.92 3.51 15.26
CA THR A 123 -1.98 4.69 14.41
C THR A 123 -2.77 4.31 13.18
N VAL A 124 -4.07 4.62 13.20
CA VAL A 124 -4.95 4.41 12.04
C VAL A 124 -4.51 5.36 10.93
N ALA A 125 -4.21 4.80 9.76
CA ALA A 125 -3.97 5.59 8.56
C ALA A 125 -5.31 5.97 7.92
N PHE A 126 -6.20 4.99 7.76
CA PHE A 126 -7.57 5.18 7.27
C PHE A 126 -8.44 3.94 7.52
N ALA A 127 -9.75 4.12 7.39
CA ALA A 127 -10.74 3.04 7.40
C ALA A 127 -11.26 2.81 5.97
N ASP A 128 -11.09 1.60 5.45
CA ASP A 128 -11.57 1.16 4.13
C ASP A 128 -11.63 -0.39 4.12
N ALA A 129 -12.10 -0.99 3.03
CA ALA A 129 -12.12 -2.43 2.84
C ALA A 129 -10.71 -3.04 2.94
N SER A 130 -10.66 -4.33 3.32
CA SER A 130 -9.41 -5.11 3.35
C SER A 130 -8.79 -5.33 1.97
N VAL A 131 -9.55 -5.04 0.91
CA VAL A 131 -9.10 -5.07 -0.48
C VAL A 131 -9.35 -3.68 -1.04
N LEU A 132 -8.28 -2.95 -1.29
CA LEU A 132 -8.34 -1.63 -1.90
C LEU A 132 -8.52 -1.75 -3.40
N GLU A 133 -9.29 -0.85 -3.97
CA GLU A 133 -9.57 -0.85 -5.40
C GLU A 133 -8.36 -0.31 -6.17
N ASN A 134 -8.08 -0.86 -7.34
CA ASN A 134 -7.10 -0.25 -8.24
C ASN A 134 -7.68 1.07 -8.76
N VAL A 135 -7.11 2.19 -8.34
CA VAL A 135 -7.46 3.50 -8.91
C VAL A 135 -6.52 3.75 -10.09
N SER A 136 -6.95 3.23 -11.23
CA SER A 136 -6.34 3.58 -12.50
C SER A 136 -6.73 5.00 -12.87
N ASP A 137 -6.01 5.99 -12.35
CA ASP A 137 -5.73 7.16 -13.18
C ASP A 137 -4.50 6.86 -14.05
N THR A 138 -3.56 6.00 -13.65
CA THR A 138 -2.87 5.04 -14.56
C THR A 138 -1.87 4.13 -13.84
N ALA A 139 -2.11 2.83 -13.86
CA ALA A 139 -1.08 1.84 -13.53
C ALA A 139 -1.10 0.62 -14.48
N ARG A 140 -1.73 0.74 -15.65
CA ARG A 140 -1.65 -0.28 -16.72
C ARG A 140 -1.72 0.34 -18.11
N TYR A 141 -0.57 0.78 -18.62
CA TYR A 141 -0.04 0.41 -19.94
C TYR A 141 1.36 1.04 -20.06
N SER A 142 2.41 0.30 -19.70
CA SER A 142 3.28 -0.46 -20.60
C SER A 142 4.13 0.44 -21.49
N THR A 143 5.44 0.29 -21.35
CA THR A 143 6.39 0.46 -22.45
C THR A 143 5.82 -0.20 -23.71
N ASP A 144 5.82 0.53 -24.82
CA ASP A 144 5.40 0.12 -26.17
C ASP A 144 3.88 0.01 -26.40
N LEU A 145 3.31 0.98 -27.15
CA LEU A 145 2.67 0.76 -28.46
C LEU A 145 2.19 2.11 -29.04
N ASP A 146 2.81 2.53 -30.14
CA ASP A 146 2.12 3.24 -31.21
C ASP A 146 1.00 2.33 -31.75
N ALA A 147 -0.27 2.66 -31.53
CA ALA A 147 -1.36 2.25 -32.42
C ALA A 147 -2.67 2.96 -32.06
N SER A 148 -3.21 3.67 -33.05
CA SER A 148 -4.62 3.95 -33.21
C SER A 148 -5.46 2.66 -33.12
N ASP A 149 -6.40 2.56 -32.17
CA ASP A 149 -7.71 1.96 -32.46
C ASP A 149 -8.76 2.28 -31.37
N THR A 150 -9.98 2.42 -31.86
CA THR A 150 -11.25 2.72 -31.24
C THR A 150 -11.91 1.53 -30.54
N SER A 151 -12.73 1.86 -29.53
CA SER A 151 -13.86 1.07 -28.99
C SER A 151 -13.59 -0.31 -28.35
N GLY A 152 -13.85 -0.42 -27.05
CA GLY A 152 -13.99 -1.72 -26.37
C GLY A 152 -14.31 -1.57 -24.89
N ASP A 153 -15.42 -2.18 -24.47
CA ASP A 153 -16.00 -2.19 -23.12
C ASP A 153 -15.01 -2.38 -21.96
N VAL A 154 -15.10 -1.50 -20.95
CA VAL A 154 -14.40 -1.63 -19.67
C VAL A 154 -15.23 -2.50 -18.72
N THR A 155 -15.32 -3.79 -19.00
CA THR A 155 -15.85 -4.79 -18.05
C THR A 155 -14.85 -5.89 -17.81
N ASN A 156 -13.69 -5.54 -17.24
CA ASN A 156 -12.88 -6.51 -16.48
C ASN A 156 -11.86 -5.79 -15.57
N ALA A 157 -12.36 -5.07 -14.57
CA ALA A 157 -11.54 -4.68 -13.43
C ALA A 157 -11.24 -5.97 -12.62
N GLY A 158 -10.10 -6.59 -12.92
CA GLY A 158 -9.61 -7.76 -12.21
C GLY A 158 -9.50 -7.45 -10.72
N ARG A 159 -10.37 -8.09 -9.92
CA ARG A 159 -10.27 -8.16 -8.47
C ARG A 159 -8.96 -8.87 -8.15
N TYR A 160 -7.93 -8.13 -7.75
CA TYR A 160 -6.80 -8.74 -7.06
C TYR A 160 -7.28 -9.04 -5.65
N LEU A 161 -7.50 -10.34 -5.39
CA LEU A 161 -7.46 -10.85 -4.04
C LEU A 161 -6.08 -10.49 -3.52
N GLY A 162 -6.01 -9.50 -2.62
CA GLY A 162 -4.84 -9.34 -1.78
C GLY A 162 -4.67 -10.67 -1.07
N ASP A 163 -3.69 -11.45 -1.48
CA ASP A 163 -3.26 -12.60 -0.72
C ASP A 163 -2.97 -12.08 0.68
N VAL A 164 -3.79 -12.56 1.61
CA VAL A 164 -3.74 -12.26 3.04
C VAL A 164 -2.43 -12.83 3.56
N ALA A 165 -1.34 -12.12 3.32
CA ALA A 165 -0.02 -12.50 3.78
C ALA A 165 0.03 -12.31 5.29
N ASN A 166 -0.23 -13.42 5.99
CA ASN A 166 0.13 -13.69 7.39
C ASN A 166 -0.56 -12.87 8.49
N CYS A 167 -1.86 -13.09 8.67
CA CYS A 167 -2.40 -13.15 10.03
C CYS A 167 -2.24 -14.59 10.57
N ARG A 168 -1.04 -14.96 11.04
CA ARG A 168 -0.94 -16.09 11.99
C ARG A 168 -1.32 -15.53 13.37
N PRO A 169 -2.27 -16.14 14.09
CA PRO A 169 -2.56 -15.73 15.46
C PRO A 169 -1.33 -16.01 16.33
N ALA A 170 -0.91 -15.00 17.10
CA ALA A 170 -0.01 -15.19 18.22
C ALA A 170 -0.76 -16.01 19.28
N SER A 171 -0.33 -17.24 19.54
CA SER A 171 -0.70 -17.97 20.74
C SER A 171 0.16 -17.45 21.90
N ASP A 172 -0.54 -17.01 22.96
CA ASP A 172 -0.03 -16.48 24.23
C ASP A 172 1.00 -17.35 24.96
N GLU A 173 1.97 -16.63 25.55
CA GLU A 173 2.61 -16.77 26.87
C GLU A 173 3.11 -18.13 27.44
N SER A 174 4.44 -18.23 27.49
CA SER A 174 5.31 -18.56 28.64
C SER A 174 4.85 -19.42 29.85
N SER A 175 5.43 -20.65 29.92
CA SER A 175 6.13 -21.32 31.08
C SER A 175 5.34 -22.00 32.23
N PRO A 176 5.95 -22.91 33.03
CA PRO A 176 6.75 -24.12 32.74
C PRO A 176 6.28 -25.38 33.57
N VAL A 177 7.11 -26.46 33.57
CA VAL A 177 7.17 -27.63 34.50
C VAL A 177 6.57 -29.00 34.05
N SER A 178 7.50 -29.95 33.83
CA SER A 178 7.50 -31.41 34.07
C SER A 178 6.19 -32.15 34.35
N SER A 179 5.88 -33.19 33.56
CA SER A 179 6.02 -34.61 33.97
C SER A 179 5.42 -35.58 32.94
N ALA A 180 6.00 -36.78 32.93
CA ALA A 180 5.66 -37.98 32.17
C ALA A 180 4.15 -38.30 32.00
N TYR A 181 3.76 -38.98 30.92
CA TYR A 181 3.21 -40.34 30.96
C TYR A 181 3.08 -40.98 29.55
N ARG A 182 3.11 -42.31 29.58
CA ARG A 182 3.30 -43.30 28.51
C ARG A 182 2.16 -43.32 27.46
N TYR A 183 2.52 -43.59 26.21
CA TYR A 183 1.60 -44.13 25.20
C TYR A 183 1.20 -45.57 25.58
N GLY A 184 -0.09 -45.78 25.83
CA GLY A 184 -0.72 -47.09 25.89
C GLY A 184 -1.73 -47.21 24.76
N SER A 185 -1.35 -47.92 23.70
CA SER A 185 -2.26 -48.34 22.62
C SER A 185 -2.62 -49.81 22.85
N GLY A 186 -3.87 -50.07 23.26
CA GLY A 186 -4.50 -51.39 23.14
C GLY A 186 -5.52 -51.36 22.00
N PRO A 187 -5.55 -52.36 21.10
CA PRO A 187 -6.60 -52.45 20.09
C PRO A 187 -7.87 -53.09 20.68
N LYS A 188 -9.01 -52.68 20.13
CA LYS A 188 -10.30 -53.35 20.30
C LYS A 188 -10.34 -54.61 19.43
N GLN A 189 -10.97 -55.65 20.01
CA GLN A 189 -11.36 -56.96 19.46
C GLN A 189 -10.28 -58.04 19.51
#